data_AF-A0A8R1TIY9-F1
#
_entry.id   AF-A0A8R1TIY9-F1
#
_cell.length_a   1.000
_cell.length_b   1.000
_cell.length_c   1.000
_cell.angle_alpha   90.00
_cell.angle_beta   90.00
_cell.angle_gamma   90.00
#
_symmetry.space_group_name_H-M   'P 1'
#
loop_
_entity.id
_entity.type
_entity.pdbx_description
1 polymer ?
#
loop_
_entity_poly.entity_id
_entity_poly.type
_entity_poly.pdbx_seq_one_letter_code
_entity_poly.pdbx_strand_id
1 'polypeptide(L)'
;MGTSWSNNAELQNYYDQKALEQVALQNVLFEHKRALELADRRKLISNENMTALLAVSLMLISQKMKEKHLFILPAVPLVIGLLHNFDQQRDITLDTIKEKAQQLRQENRHLFKPVGGPITLDELDRRIARAKYQKKMQFDEVN
;
A
#
# COMPACT_ATOMS: atom_id res chain seq x y z
N MET A 1 49.01 35.36 -5.56
CA MET A 1 47.57 35.13 -5.81
C MET A 1 47.44 33.77 -6.47
N GLY A 2 46.90 32.74 -5.81
CA GLY A 2 46.80 31.40 -6.42
C GLY A 2 46.29 30.27 -5.53
N THR A 3 46.25 30.44 -4.20
CA THR A 3 45.90 29.33 -3.29
C THR A 3 44.40 29.09 -3.13
N SER A 4 43.54 30.09 -3.34
CA SER A 4 42.08 29.93 -3.13
C SER A 4 41.41 29.08 -4.23
N TRP A 5 41.86 29.18 -5.48
CA TRP A 5 41.26 28.44 -6.59
C TRP A 5 41.58 26.95 -6.54
N SER A 6 42.82 26.59 -6.19
CA SER A 6 43.22 25.17 -6.04
C SER A 6 42.43 24.50 -4.90
N ASN A 7 42.34 25.16 -3.74
CA ASN A 7 41.56 24.62 -2.63
C ASN A 7 40.09 24.45 -2.99
N ASN A 8 39.48 25.41 -3.69
CA ASN A 8 38.09 25.30 -4.11
C ASN A 8 37.88 24.14 -5.10
N ALA A 9 38.79 23.96 -6.06
CA ALA A 9 38.72 22.87 -7.03
C ALA A 9 38.89 21.49 -6.36
N GLU A 10 39.83 21.35 -5.43
CA GLU A 10 40.01 20.12 -4.65
C GLU A 10 38.79 19.82 -3.76
N LEU A 11 38.25 20.83 -3.10
CA LEU A 11 37.06 20.70 -2.25
C LEU A 11 35.85 20.28 -3.09
N GLN A 12 35.67 20.90 -4.26
CA GLN A 12 34.59 20.58 -5.19
C GLN A 12 34.72 19.14 -5.71
N ASN A 13 35.91 18.73 -6.15
CA ASN A 13 36.16 17.34 -6.58
C ASN A 13 35.87 16.33 -5.45
N TYR A 14 36.25 16.65 -4.21
CA TYR A 14 35.97 15.80 -3.05
C TYR A 14 34.46 15.66 -2.79
N TYR A 15 33.69 16.75 -2.89
CA TYR A 15 32.23 16.70 -2.75
C TYR A 15 31.55 15.99 -3.92
N ASP A 16 32.02 16.21 -5.15
CA ASP A 16 31.50 15.53 -6.35
C ASP A 16 31.75 14.03 -6.27
N GLN A 17 32.95 13.61 -5.82
CA GLN A 17 33.26 12.21 -5.60
C GLN A 17 32.40 11.60 -4.48
N LYS A 18 32.22 12.31 -3.36
CA LYS A 18 31.32 11.89 -2.27
C LYS A 18 29.87 11.75 -2.75
N ALA A 19 29.40 12.67 -3.59
CA ALA A 19 28.06 12.63 -4.16
C ALA A 19 27.90 11.43 -5.10
N LEU A 20 28.89 11.16 -5.95
CA LEU A 20 28.91 9.98 -6.83
C LEU A 20 28.91 8.67 -6.03
N GLU A 21 29.73 8.57 -4.98
CA GLU A 21 29.75 7.39 -4.10
C GLU A 21 28.40 7.17 -3.40
N GLN A 22 27.76 8.24 -2.92
CA GLN A 22 26.43 8.17 -2.30
C GLN A 22 25.35 7.75 -3.29
N VAL A 23 25.35 8.30 -4.51
CA VAL A 23 24.42 7.91 -5.57
C VAL A 23 24.65 6.46 -5.98
N ALA A 24 25.92 6.02 -6.12
CA ALA A 24 26.25 4.64 -6.45
C ALA A 24 25.77 3.67 -5.35
N LEU A 25 26.02 3.99 -4.08
CA LEU A 25 25.55 3.18 -2.95
C LEU A 25 24.02 3.12 -2.89
N GLN A 26 23.34 4.24 -3.12
CA GLN A 26 21.89 4.30 -3.16
C GLN A 26 21.32 3.46 -4.31
N ASN A 27 21.94 3.52 -5.49
CA ASN A 27 21.55 2.71 -6.64
C ASN A 27 21.74 1.21 -6.37
N VAL A 28 22.87 0.80 -5.78
CA VAL A 28 23.11 -0.60 -5.42
C VAL A 28 22.10 -1.08 -4.38
N LEU A 29 21.80 -0.28 -3.34
CA LEU A 29 20.78 -0.63 -2.36
C LEU A 29 19.38 -0.73 -2.98
N PHE A 30 19.06 0.16 -3.91
CA PHE A 30 17.79 0.13 -4.65
C PHE A 30 17.68 -1.11 -5.54
N GLU A 31 18.73 -1.42 -6.31
CA GLU A 31 18.80 -2.63 -7.13
C GLU A 31 18.72 -3.90 -6.29
N HIS A 32 19.42 -3.93 -5.14
CA HIS A 32 19.38 -5.06 -4.23
C HIS A 32 17.98 -5.28 -3.64
N LYS A 33 17.31 -4.20 -3.22
CA LYS A 33 15.92 -4.27 -2.73
C LYS A 33 14.98 -4.78 -3.82
N ARG A 34 15.13 -4.28 -5.05
CA ARG A 34 14.32 -4.72 -6.19
C ARG A 34 14.58 -6.18 -6.56
N ALA A 35 15.84 -6.64 -6.45
CA ALA A 35 16.21 -8.03 -6.67
C ALA A 35 15.60 -8.97 -5.61
N LEU A 36 15.60 -8.53 -4.34
CA LEU A 36 14.94 -9.25 -3.24
C LEU A 36 13.42 -9.32 -3.44
N GLU A 37 12.77 -8.21 -3.76
CA GLU A 37 11.33 -8.19 -4.06
C GLU A 37 10.98 -9.11 -5.25
N LEU A 38 11.82 -9.14 -6.28
CA LEU A 38 11.63 -10.04 -7.42
C LEU A 38 11.86 -11.50 -7.05
N ALA A 39 12.85 -11.80 -6.20
CA ALA A 39 13.11 -13.14 -5.70
C ALA A 39 11.95 -13.66 -4.82
N ASP A 40 11.42 -12.81 -3.94
CA ASP A 40 10.28 -13.13 -3.09
C ASP A 40 9.01 -13.36 -3.92
N ARG A 41 8.76 -12.49 -4.92
CA ARG A 41 7.65 -12.71 -5.86
C ARG A 41 7.81 -13.99 -6.67
N ARG A 42 9.03 -14.31 -7.12
CA ARG A 42 9.30 -15.59 -7.83
C ARG A 42 9.04 -16.79 -6.93
N LYS A 43 9.44 -16.73 -5.66
CA LYS A 43 9.17 -17.80 -4.69
C LYS A 43 7.67 -17.98 -4.47
N LEU A 44 6.92 -16.88 -4.37
CA LEU A 44 5.47 -16.90 -4.20
C LEU A 44 4.75 -17.44 -5.45
N ILE A 45 5.10 -16.97 -6.66
CA ILE A 45 4.56 -17.48 -7.94
C ILE A 45 4.92 -18.95 -8.13
N SER A 46 6.16 -19.35 -7.84
CA SER A 46 6.58 -20.76 -7.95
C SER A 46 5.79 -21.65 -6.99
N ASN A 47 5.57 -21.17 -5.77
CA ASN A 47 4.80 -21.92 -4.78
C ASN A 47 3.31 -21.98 -5.14
N GLU A 48 2.74 -20.88 -5.64
CA GLU A 48 1.35 -20.80 -6.08
C GLU A 48 1.11 -21.70 -7.32
N ASN A 49 2.00 -21.67 -8.30
CA ASN A 49 1.94 -22.56 -9.46
C ASN A 49 2.07 -24.02 -9.05
N MET A 50 2.98 -24.36 -8.12
CA MET A 50 3.14 -25.73 -7.64
C MET A 50 1.91 -26.20 -6.86
N THR A 51 1.32 -25.34 -6.03
CA THR A 51 0.09 -25.63 -5.27
C THR A 51 -1.10 -25.80 -6.20
N ALA A 52 -1.26 -24.93 -7.21
CA ALA A 52 -2.29 -25.04 -8.22
C ALA A 52 -2.16 -26.34 -9.03
N LEU A 53 -0.94 -26.69 -9.46
CA LEU A 53 -0.68 -27.90 -10.23
C LEU A 53 -0.90 -29.17 -9.38
N LEU A 54 -0.52 -29.15 -8.10
CA LEU A 54 -0.86 -30.19 -7.13
C LEU A 54 -2.37 -30.33 -6.95
N ALA A 55 -3.11 -29.22 -6.79
CA ALA A 55 -4.55 -29.27 -6.62
C ALA A 55 -5.28 -29.78 -7.88
N VAL A 56 -4.87 -29.35 -9.08
CA VAL A 56 -5.41 -29.87 -10.35
C VAL A 56 -5.09 -31.35 -10.51
N SER A 57 -3.85 -31.78 -10.21
CA SER A 57 -3.49 -33.20 -10.29
C SER A 57 -4.29 -34.06 -9.30
N LEU A 58 -4.50 -33.58 -8.06
CA LEU A 58 -5.34 -34.28 -7.08
C LEU A 58 -6.81 -34.33 -7.51
N MET A 59 -7.33 -33.26 -8.13
CA MET A 59 -8.68 -33.23 -8.69
C MET A 59 -8.84 -34.23 -9.84
N LEU A 60 -7.86 -34.35 -10.73
CA LEU A 60 -7.83 -35.34 -11.82
C LEU A 60 -7.73 -36.78 -11.29
N ILE A 61 -6.89 -37.02 -10.27
CA ILE A 61 -6.76 -38.34 -9.63
C ILE A 61 -8.08 -38.71 -8.94
N SER A 62 -8.69 -37.77 -8.20
CA SER A 62 -9.98 -37.95 -7.52
C SER A 62 -11.12 -38.24 -8.52
N GLN A 63 -11.15 -37.54 -9.66
CA GLN A 63 -12.11 -37.80 -10.73
C GLN A 63 -11.95 -39.22 -11.33
N LYS A 64 -10.71 -39.71 -11.49
CA LYS A 64 -10.45 -41.08 -11.95
C LYS A 64 -10.86 -42.14 -10.92
N MET A 65 -10.67 -41.89 -9.64
CA MET A 65 -10.95 -42.85 -8.57
C MET A 65 -12.45 -43.00 -8.25
N LYS A 66 -13.35 -42.18 -8.83
CA LYS A 66 -14.82 -42.18 -8.61
C LYS A 66 -15.29 -42.12 -7.14
N GLU A 67 -14.40 -41.85 -6.21
CA GLU A 67 -14.73 -41.71 -4.79
C GLU A 67 -14.99 -40.24 -4.45
N LYS A 68 -16.27 -39.87 -4.42
CA LYS A 68 -16.75 -38.48 -4.24
C LYS A 68 -16.22 -37.78 -2.98
N HIS A 69 -15.81 -38.52 -1.95
CA HIS A 69 -15.38 -37.95 -0.68
C HIS A 69 -13.95 -37.37 -0.71
N LEU A 70 -13.12 -37.75 -1.69
CA LEU A 70 -11.75 -37.22 -1.86
C LEU A 70 -11.71 -35.85 -2.55
N PHE A 71 -12.83 -35.32 -3.06
CA PHE A 71 -12.91 -34.00 -3.69
C PHE A 71 -12.76 -32.83 -2.73
N ILE A 72 -13.14 -33.00 -1.47
CA ILE A 72 -13.15 -31.91 -0.49
C ILE A 72 -11.72 -31.55 -0.07
N LEU A 73 -10.83 -32.53 -0.02
CA LEU A 73 -9.47 -32.37 0.51
C LEU A 73 -8.59 -31.38 -0.30
N PRO A 74 -8.53 -31.42 -1.65
CA PRO A 74 -7.76 -30.43 -2.43
C PRO A 74 -8.42 -29.05 -2.54
N ALA A 75 -9.73 -28.94 -2.33
CA ALA A 75 -10.42 -27.65 -2.46
C ALA A 75 -10.03 -26.67 -1.35
N VAL A 76 -9.76 -27.17 -0.14
CA VAL A 76 -9.45 -26.33 1.03
C VAL A 76 -8.15 -25.54 0.87
N PRO A 77 -7.00 -26.14 0.48
CA PRO A 77 -5.78 -25.37 0.21
C PRO A 77 -5.92 -24.33 -0.90
N LEU A 78 -6.73 -24.61 -1.93
CA LEU A 78 -6.98 -23.65 -3.02
C LEU A 78 -7.72 -22.41 -2.51
N VAL A 79 -8.77 -22.59 -1.72
CA VAL A 79 -9.53 -21.47 -1.14
C VAL A 79 -8.65 -20.65 -0.20
N ILE A 80 -7.86 -21.31 0.64
CA ILE A 80 -6.91 -20.63 1.54
C ILE A 80 -5.87 -19.84 0.75
N GLY A 81 -5.30 -20.43 -0.31
CA GLY A 81 -4.34 -19.76 -1.19
C GLY A 81 -4.93 -18.53 -1.88
N LEU A 82 -6.15 -18.64 -2.42
CA LEU A 82 -6.85 -17.53 -3.06
C LEU A 82 -7.19 -16.40 -2.07
N LEU A 83 -7.66 -16.73 -0.88
CA LEU A 83 -7.94 -15.73 0.17
C LEU A 83 -6.65 -15.03 0.62
N HIS A 84 -5.56 -15.77 0.78
CA HIS A 84 -4.29 -15.19 1.19
C HIS A 84 -3.72 -14.25 0.11
N ASN A 85 -3.81 -14.64 -1.17
CA ASN A 85 -3.42 -13.78 -2.29
C ASN A 85 -4.30 -12.51 -2.35
N PHE A 86 -5.60 -12.64 -2.10
CA PHE A 86 -6.52 -11.49 -2.06
C PHE A 86 -6.20 -10.51 -0.92
N ASP A 87 -5.96 -11.02 0.30
CA ASP A 87 -5.58 -10.17 1.44
C ASP A 87 -4.25 -9.45 1.19
N GLN A 88 -3.25 -10.14 0.64
CA GLN A 88 -1.96 -9.52 0.30
C GLN A 88 -2.11 -8.44 -0.78
N GLN A 89 -2.92 -8.67 -1.82
CA GLN A 89 -3.21 -7.66 -2.84
C GLN A 89 -3.96 -6.45 -2.26
N ARG A 90 -4.87 -6.68 -1.31
CA ARG A 90 -5.62 -5.60 -0.64
C ARG A 90 -4.70 -4.70 0.17
N ASP A 91 -3.77 -5.27 0.93
CA ASP A 91 -2.84 -4.49 1.74
C ASP A 91 -1.93 -3.62 0.87
N ILE A 92 -1.36 -4.17 -0.21
CA ILE A 92 -0.57 -3.41 -1.19
C ILE A 92 -1.39 -2.28 -1.82
N THR A 93 -2.66 -2.55 -2.15
CA THR A 93 -3.56 -1.55 -2.73
C THR A 93 -3.88 -0.44 -1.75
N LEU A 94 -4.15 -0.77 -0.48
CA LEU A 94 -4.42 0.20 0.58
C LEU A 94 -3.21 1.09 0.87
N ASP A 95 -2.02 0.50 0.94
CA ASP A 95 -0.79 1.26 1.14
C ASP A 95 -0.53 2.22 -0.02
N THR A 96 -0.73 1.77 -1.26
CA THR A 96 -0.62 2.63 -2.45
C THR A 96 -1.65 3.76 -2.42
N ILE A 97 -2.91 3.48 -2.08
CA ILE A 97 -3.96 4.51 -1.96
C ILE A 97 -3.59 5.53 -0.88
N LYS A 98 -3.10 5.06 0.27
CA LYS A 98 -2.68 5.93 1.38
C LYS A 98 -1.51 6.82 0.99
N GLU A 99 -0.49 6.27 0.34
CA GLU A 99 0.66 7.02 -0.17
C GLU A 99 0.20 8.08 -1.18
N LYS A 100 -0.65 7.71 -2.15
CA LYS A 100 -1.17 8.65 -3.15
C LYS A 100 -2.08 9.71 -2.55
N ALA A 101 -2.89 9.36 -1.56
CA ALA A 101 -3.71 10.33 -0.83
C ALA A 101 -2.85 11.31 -0.03
N GLN A 102 -1.74 10.86 0.58
CA GLN A 102 -0.79 11.73 1.24
C GLN A 102 -0.05 12.64 0.26
N GLN A 103 0.39 12.11 -0.88
CA GLN A 103 1.00 12.88 -1.96
C GLN A 103 0.05 13.98 -2.47
N LEU A 104 -1.21 13.61 -2.78
CA LEU A 104 -2.24 14.57 -3.19
C LEU A 104 -2.49 15.64 -2.11
N ARG A 105 -2.50 15.26 -0.83
CA ARG A 105 -2.67 16.22 0.27
C ARG A 105 -1.52 17.21 0.38
N GLN A 106 -0.28 16.77 0.11
CA GLN A 106 0.89 17.62 0.13
C GLN A 106 0.91 18.58 -1.07
N GLU A 107 0.70 18.06 -2.28
CA GLU A 107 0.70 18.84 -3.52
C GLU A 107 -0.48 19.82 -3.58
N ASN A 108 -1.66 19.38 -3.15
CA ASN A 108 -2.92 20.14 -3.29
C ASN A 108 -3.50 20.53 -1.92
N ARG A 109 -2.66 20.98 -0.99
CA ARG A 109 -3.07 21.32 0.38
C ARG A 109 -4.28 22.25 0.45
N HIS A 110 -4.46 23.13 -0.54
CA HIS A 110 -5.58 24.06 -0.65
C HIS A 110 -6.93 23.36 -0.92
N LEU A 111 -6.97 22.26 -1.68
CA LEU A 111 -8.18 21.47 -1.94
C LEU A 111 -8.67 20.73 -0.69
N PHE A 112 -7.75 20.39 0.22
CA PHE A 112 -8.05 19.70 1.48
C PHE A 112 -8.24 20.65 2.67
N LYS A 113 -8.26 21.97 2.44
CA LYS A 113 -8.72 22.90 3.48
C LYS A 113 -10.23 22.74 3.62
N PRO A 114 -10.77 22.62 4.85
CA PRO A 114 -12.22 22.59 5.04
C PRO A 114 -12.85 23.81 4.37
N VAL A 115 -13.86 23.58 3.53
CA VAL A 115 -14.62 24.63 2.86
C VAL A 115 -15.30 25.46 3.96
N GLY A 116 -14.84 26.70 4.15
CA GLY A 116 -15.31 27.59 5.23
C GLY A 116 -14.26 27.93 6.30
N GLY A 117 -13.02 27.43 6.19
CA GLY A 117 -11.99 27.66 7.20
C GLY A 117 -12.09 26.66 8.37
N PRO A 118 -11.21 26.76 9.39
CA PRO A 118 -11.31 25.89 10.55
C PRO A 118 -12.71 26.04 11.17
N ILE A 119 -13.43 24.93 11.32
CA ILE A 119 -14.67 24.94 12.11
C ILE A 119 -14.29 25.43 13.50
N THR A 120 -14.73 26.63 13.86
CA THR A 120 -14.57 27.13 15.22
C THR A 120 -15.46 26.31 16.14
N LEU A 121 -15.04 26.15 17.40
CA LEU A 121 -15.84 25.45 18.41
C LEU A 121 -17.25 26.07 18.52
N ASP A 122 -17.34 27.40 18.42
CA ASP A 122 -18.61 28.13 18.41
C ASP A 122 -19.51 27.73 17.23
N GLU A 123 -18.95 27.53 16.03
CA GLU A 123 -19.75 27.04 14.90
C GLU A 123 -20.20 25.58 15.11
N LEU A 124 -19.35 24.73 15.67
CA LEU A 124 -19.71 23.36 16.00
C LEU A 124 -20.88 23.32 16.99
N ASP A 125 -20.83 24.14 18.04
CA ASP A 125 -21.90 24.26 19.03
C ASP A 125 -23.20 24.77 18.41
N ARG A 126 -23.13 25.76 17.51
CA ARG A 126 -24.31 26.24 16.76
C ARG A 126 -24.90 25.16 15.84
N ARG A 127 -24.08 24.26 15.27
CA ARG A 127 -24.56 23.14 14.46
C ARG A 127 -25.22 22.06 15.32
N ILE A 128 -24.64 21.74 16.47
CA ILE A 128 -25.21 20.79 17.44
C ILE A 128 -26.54 21.32 17.99
N ALA A 129 -26.61 22.60 18.37
CA ALA A 129 -27.84 23.24 18.84
C ALA A 129 -28.95 23.22 17.77
N ARG A 130 -28.61 23.53 16.52
CA ARG A 130 -29.56 23.43 15.39
C ARG A 130 -30.06 22.01 15.16
N ALA A 131 -29.18 21.01 15.17
CA ALA A 131 -29.57 19.61 15.02
C ALA A 131 -30.50 19.15 16.17
N LYS A 132 -30.24 19.60 17.40
CA LYS A 132 -31.09 19.31 18.57
C LYS A 132 -32.46 19.98 18.46
N TYR A 133 -32.52 21.22 17.98
CA TYR A 133 -33.78 21.93 17.75
C TYR A 133 -34.61 21.29 16.64
N GLN A 134 -34.00 20.94 15.50
CA GLN A 134 -34.67 20.23 14.41
C GLN A 134 -35.20 18.86 14.85
N LYS A 135 -34.41 18.11 15.63
CA LYS A 135 -34.84 16.82 16.18
C LYS A 135 -36.03 16.99 17.14
N LYS A 136 -36.07 18.09 17.92
CA LYS A 136 -37.20 18.39 18.81
C LYS A 136 -38.46 18.75 18.01
N MET A 137 -38.34 19.62 17.01
CA MET A 137 -39.46 19.97 16.12
C MET A 137 -40.05 18.75 15.40
N GLN A 138 -39.20 17.86 14.88
CA GLN A 138 -39.68 16.61 14.28
C GLN A 138 -40.39 15.68 15.29
N PHE A 139 -40.02 15.75 16.57
CA PHE A 139 -40.66 14.92 17.60
C PHE A 139 -42.01 15.52 18.04
N ASP A 140 -42.11 16.85 18.09
CA ASP A 140 -43.35 17.58 18.44
C ASP A 140 -44.36 17.59 17.28
N GLU A 141 -43.95 17.42 16.02
CA GLU A 141 -44.86 17.27 14.87
C GLU A 141 -45.42 15.85 14.70
N VAL A 142 -44.78 14.84 15.30
CA VAL A 142 -45.19 13.42 15.18
C VAL A 142 -46.14 12.98 16.30
N ASN A 143 -46.24 13.76 17.40
CA ASN A 143 -47.18 13.54 18.51
C ASN A 143 -48.30 14.57 18.52
#